data_AF-A0A2P8DLM6-F1
#
_entry.id   AF-A0A2P8DLM6-F1
#
_cell.length_a   1.000
_cell.length_b   1.000
_cell.length_c   1.000
_cell.angle_alpha   90.00
_cell.angle_beta   90.00
_cell.angle_gamma   90.00
#
_symmetry.space_group_name_H-M   'P 1'
#
loop_
_entity.id
_entity.type
_entity.pdbx_description
1 polymer ?
#
loop_
_entity_poly.entity_id
_entity_poly.type
_entity_poly.pdbx_seq_one_letter_code
_entity_poly.pdbx_strand_id
1 'polypeptide(L)'
;MPSVFVATPVDFALHGDYGAALTAPTTPRFERPPYSFRGRIGSAEFPAESGRYHLYVSYACPWAHRTLIVRALKGLTEAVSVSVVDPVRDGRGWAFREGAGHGPDRVGGFALLSEVYEATEPGYDGHVSVPVLWDTRTRRIVSNNFPDITVDLNAAFGADAEGPDLYPEALRPEIDELNALVYRTVNNGVYKCGFAPTQEAYDEAVADLFATLDLLEDRLAGRRYLTGDAITEADVRLWVTLARFDAVYVGHFKANLRRIVDYPNLWGYTRDLYSVPAFGDTLDLDHIRRHYYTTHPGLNPRRIVPVGPLPDFGAPHERGGGGDAHEQRGEGTDAGEQRGGDADGHAQRGGEADEHSQSAT
;
A
#
# COMPACT_ATOMS: atom_id res chain seq x y z
N MET A 1 -28.16 9.47 2.92
CA MET A 1 -26.83 8.95 3.30
C MET A 1 -27.00 8.03 4.50
N PRO A 2 -26.31 6.89 4.57
CA PRO A 2 -26.33 6.07 5.78
C PRO A 2 -25.82 6.87 6.99
N SER A 3 -26.30 6.55 8.19
CA SER A 3 -25.73 7.09 9.41
C SER A 3 -24.25 6.72 9.49
N VAL A 4 -23.38 7.72 9.66
CA VAL A 4 -21.94 7.51 9.76
C VAL A 4 -21.61 7.18 11.21
N PHE A 5 -21.25 5.92 11.46
CA PHE A 5 -20.77 5.49 12.77
C PHE A 5 -19.24 5.61 12.84
N VAL A 6 -18.75 6.10 13.97
CA VAL A 6 -17.32 6.21 14.26
C VAL A 6 -17.03 5.27 15.41
N ALA A 7 -16.05 4.36 15.25
CA ALA A 7 -15.62 3.52 16.36
C ALA A 7 -15.04 4.38 17.49
N THR A 8 -15.28 3.96 18.74
CA THR A 8 -14.65 4.59 19.89
C THR A 8 -13.12 4.46 19.81
N PRO A 9 -12.35 5.36 20.47
CA PRO A 9 -10.89 5.32 20.47
C PRO A 9 -10.31 3.94 20.81
N VAL A 10 -9.07 3.70 20.39
CA VAL A 10 -8.31 2.50 20.74
C VAL A 10 -8.25 2.36 22.27
N ASP A 11 -8.62 1.19 22.77
CA ASP A 11 -8.53 0.88 24.20
C ASP A 11 -8.12 -0.59 24.40
N PHE A 12 -6.81 -0.79 24.58
CA PHE A 12 -6.23 -2.11 24.85
C PHE A 12 -6.61 -2.66 26.23
N ALA A 13 -6.96 -1.80 27.19
CA ALA A 13 -7.34 -2.25 28.52
C ALA A 13 -8.77 -2.81 28.51
N LEU A 14 -9.67 -2.16 27.77
CA LEU A 14 -11.06 -2.59 27.64
C LEU A 14 -11.24 -3.73 26.65
N HIS A 15 -10.60 -3.64 25.48
CA HIS A 15 -10.83 -4.58 24.39
C HIS A 15 -9.74 -5.64 24.24
N GLY A 16 -8.63 -5.52 24.98
CA GLY A 16 -7.50 -6.43 24.88
C GLY A 16 -6.70 -6.26 23.59
N ASP A 17 -5.89 -7.26 23.30
CA ASP A 17 -4.98 -7.28 22.16
C ASP A 17 -5.56 -8.03 20.97
N TYR A 18 -5.42 -7.42 19.78
CA TYR A 18 -5.79 -8.09 18.54
C TYR A 18 -4.99 -9.38 18.38
N GLY A 19 -5.71 -10.47 18.14
CA GLY A 19 -5.09 -11.75 17.84
C GLY A 19 -4.43 -12.45 19.03
N ALA A 20 -4.63 -12.02 20.29
CA ALA A 20 -4.07 -12.72 21.45
C ALA A 20 -4.46 -14.23 21.51
N ALA A 21 -5.64 -14.58 21.00
CA ALA A 21 -6.07 -15.98 20.81
C ALA A 21 -5.55 -16.65 19.52
N LEU A 22 -5.15 -15.86 18.51
CA LEU A 22 -4.66 -16.30 17.19
C LEU A 22 -3.12 -16.37 17.10
N THR A 23 -2.39 -15.76 18.04
CA THR A 23 -0.91 -15.70 18.06
C THR A 23 -0.27 -16.72 18.99
N ALA A 24 -1.05 -17.57 19.68
CA ALA A 24 -0.49 -18.75 20.32
C ALA A 24 -0.12 -19.74 19.20
N PRO A 25 1.17 -20.05 18.97
CA PRO A 25 1.54 -20.97 17.91
C PRO A 25 0.94 -22.35 18.22
N THR A 26 -0.09 -22.74 17.48
CA THR A 26 -0.63 -24.10 17.49
C THR A 26 0.15 -24.99 16.51
N THR A 27 0.97 -24.39 15.66
CA THR A 27 1.76 -25.03 14.60
C THR A 27 3.26 -24.75 14.76
N PRO A 28 4.14 -25.62 14.21
CA PRO A 28 5.59 -25.41 14.26
C PRO A 28 6.08 -24.22 13.43
N ARG A 29 5.25 -23.70 12.52
CA ARG A 29 5.57 -22.63 11.56
C ARG A 29 4.41 -21.65 11.47
N PHE A 30 4.72 -20.39 11.18
CA PHE A 30 3.71 -19.37 10.90
C PHE A 30 2.95 -19.70 9.61
N GLU A 31 1.62 -19.82 9.72
CA GLU A 31 0.70 -20.05 8.60
C GLU A 31 -0.31 -18.91 8.51
N ARG A 32 -0.67 -18.51 7.28
CA ARG A 32 -1.70 -17.47 7.07
C ARG A 32 -3.09 -18.10 7.09
N PRO A 33 -4.08 -17.46 7.74
CA PRO A 33 -5.47 -17.89 7.64
C PRO A 33 -5.98 -17.90 6.19
N PRO A 34 -6.95 -18.78 5.86
CA PRO A 34 -7.61 -18.74 4.56
C PRO A 34 -8.45 -17.48 4.40
N TYR A 35 -8.70 -17.09 3.14
CA TYR A 35 -9.57 -15.98 2.78
C TYR A 35 -10.84 -16.56 2.13
N SER A 36 -12.01 -16.29 2.71
CA SER A 36 -13.25 -16.99 2.32
C SER A 36 -13.93 -16.42 1.07
N PHE A 37 -13.76 -15.12 0.79
CA PHE A 37 -14.47 -14.45 -0.30
C PHE A 37 -13.57 -14.37 -1.54
N ARG A 38 -14.08 -14.92 -2.65
CA ARG A 38 -13.34 -15.21 -3.89
C ARG A 38 -14.06 -14.73 -5.16
N GLY A 39 -15.05 -13.84 -5.02
CA GLY A 39 -15.72 -13.23 -6.17
C GLY A 39 -14.74 -12.44 -7.04
N ARG A 40 -15.06 -12.31 -8.33
CA ARG A 40 -14.17 -11.71 -9.35
C ARG A 40 -14.87 -10.58 -10.09
N ILE A 41 -14.22 -9.42 -10.22
CA ILE A 41 -14.73 -8.33 -11.06
C ILE A 41 -14.61 -8.76 -12.54
N GLY A 42 -15.60 -8.41 -13.35
CA GLY A 42 -15.70 -8.83 -14.75
C GLY A 42 -16.43 -10.17 -14.92
N SER A 43 -16.85 -10.82 -13.83
CA SER A 43 -17.76 -11.96 -13.88
C SER A 43 -19.20 -11.51 -14.15
N ALA A 44 -20.07 -12.46 -14.50
CA ALA A 44 -21.49 -12.18 -14.71
C ALA A 44 -22.19 -11.63 -13.45
N GLU A 45 -21.77 -12.05 -12.25
CA GLU A 45 -22.32 -11.60 -10.97
C GLU A 45 -21.78 -10.21 -10.57
N PHE A 46 -20.52 -9.94 -10.88
CA PHE A 46 -19.82 -8.71 -10.54
C PHE A 46 -19.22 -8.06 -11.82
N PRO A 47 -20.05 -7.51 -12.72
CA PRO A 47 -19.56 -6.81 -13.91
C PRO A 47 -18.80 -5.54 -13.54
N ALA A 48 -17.72 -5.24 -14.26
CA ALA A 48 -16.93 -4.03 -14.05
C ALA A 48 -17.74 -2.77 -14.41
N GLU A 49 -18.24 -2.09 -13.38
CA GLU A 49 -19.05 -0.89 -13.50
C GLU A 49 -18.42 0.22 -12.64
N SER A 50 -18.05 1.33 -13.27
CA SER A 50 -17.51 2.50 -12.58
C SER A 50 -18.46 3.01 -11.49
N GLY A 51 -17.92 3.28 -10.30
CA GLY A 51 -18.65 3.75 -9.13
C GLY A 51 -19.40 2.66 -8.35
N ARG A 52 -19.39 1.40 -8.79
CA ARG A 52 -20.05 0.28 -8.07
C ARG A 52 -19.20 -0.27 -6.92
N TYR A 53 -17.89 -0.29 -7.08
CA TYR A 53 -17.00 -1.00 -6.16
C TYR A 53 -16.33 -0.07 -5.16
N HIS A 54 -16.04 -0.63 -3.99
CA HIS A 54 -15.35 0.06 -2.91
C HIS A 54 -14.25 -0.81 -2.33
N LEU A 55 -13.11 -0.23 -1.99
CA LEU A 55 -12.01 -0.91 -1.30
C LEU A 55 -11.91 -0.43 0.15
N TYR A 56 -12.05 -1.35 1.10
CA TYR A 56 -11.62 -1.11 2.48
C TYR A 56 -10.16 -1.53 2.63
N VAL A 57 -9.30 -0.59 3.02
CA VAL A 57 -7.84 -0.76 3.05
C VAL A 57 -7.22 -0.22 4.33
N SER A 58 -5.95 -0.55 4.55
CA SER A 58 -5.08 0.17 5.47
C SER A 58 -3.78 0.49 4.76
N TYR A 59 -3.28 1.72 4.86
CA TYR A 59 -1.95 2.08 4.34
C TYR A 59 -0.84 1.25 5.00
N ALA A 60 -1.05 0.75 6.21
CA ALA A 60 -0.07 -0.09 6.89
C ALA A 60 0.11 -1.48 6.26
N CYS A 61 -0.98 -2.08 5.77
CA CYS A 61 -0.98 -3.46 5.30
C CYS A 61 -0.37 -3.57 3.89
N PRO A 62 0.74 -4.32 3.68
CA PRO A 62 1.35 -4.43 2.37
C PRO A 62 0.44 -5.10 1.32
N TRP A 63 -0.46 -5.99 1.74
CA TRP A 63 -1.40 -6.66 0.83
C TRP A 63 -2.45 -5.67 0.30
N ALA A 64 -2.97 -4.81 1.18
CA ALA A 64 -3.92 -3.77 0.79
C ALA A 64 -3.25 -2.68 -0.04
N HIS A 65 -2.00 -2.36 0.29
CA HIS A 65 -1.23 -1.36 -0.44
C HIS A 65 -1.04 -1.71 -1.92
N ARG A 66 -0.91 -3.00 -2.27
CA ARG A 66 -0.88 -3.44 -3.68
C ARG A 66 -2.13 -2.99 -4.44
N THR A 67 -3.30 -3.13 -3.84
CA THR A 67 -4.56 -2.73 -4.47
C THR A 67 -4.65 -1.22 -4.67
N LEU A 68 -4.06 -0.43 -3.77
CA LEU A 68 -3.96 1.03 -3.92
C LEU A 68 -3.04 1.42 -5.07
N ILE A 69 -1.86 0.79 -5.16
CA ILE A 69 -0.90 1.02 -6.24
C ILE A 69 -1.53 0.66 -7.59
N VAL A 70 -2.12 -0.53 -7.73
CA VAL A 70 -2.76 -0.96 -8.98
C VAL A 70 -3.92 -0.04 -9.34
N ARG A 71 -4.78 0.32 -8.38
CA ARG A 71 -5.86 1.28 -8.60
C ARG A 71 -5.34 2.61 -9.14
N ALA A 72 -4.24 3.13 -8.58
CA ALA A 72 -3.64 4.39 -9.02
C ALA A 72 -2.96 4.27 -10.39
N LEU A 73 -2.18 3.21 -10.63
CA LEU A 73 -1.54 2.93 -11.93
C LEU A 73 -2.55 2.80 -13.06
N LYS A 74 -3.75 2.27 -12.75
CA LYS A 74 -4.83 2.07 -13.70
C LYS A 74 -5.81 3.26 -13.78
N GLY A 75 -5.55 4.37 -13.11
CA GLY A 75 -6.43 5.56 -13.16
C GLY A 75 -7.81 5.34 -12.53
N LEU A 76 -8.00 4.29 -11.73
CA LEU A 76 -9.32 3.85 -11.23
C LEU A 76 -9.81 4.62 -10.00
N THR A 77 -9.36 5.86 -9.83
CA THR A 77 -9.66 6.64 -8.62
C THR A 77 -11.16 6.93 -8.49
N GLU A 78 -11.80 7.28 -9.60
CA GLU A 78 -13.25 7.53 -9.64
C GLU A 78 -14.06 6.23 -9.75
N ALA A 79 -13.51 5.21 -10.43
CA ALA A 79 -14.21 3.95 -10.67
C ALA A 79 -14.34 3.07 -9.42
N VAL A 80 -13.34 3.09 -8.55
CA VAL A 80 -13.31 2.29 -7.32
C VAL A 80 -13.02 3.23 -6.15
N SER A 81 -13.99 3.43 -5.27
CA SER A 81 -13.81 4.29 -4.11
C SER A 81 -13.02 3.58 -3.00
N VAL A 82 -12.47 4.32 -2.03
CA VAL A 82 -11.62 3.77 -0.96
C VAL A 82 -12.04 4.32 0.41
N SER A 83 -12.07 3.46 1.43
CA SER A 83 -12.08 3.85 2.84
C SER A 83 -10.87 3.26 3.54
N VAL A 84 -10.19 4.07 4.34
CA VAL A 84 -8.98 3.68 5.05
C VAL A 84 -9.30 3.49 6.54
N VAL A 85 -8.99 2.32 7.08
CA VAL A 85 -9.15 2.00 8.50
C VAL A 85 -8.02 2.59 9.35
N ASP A 86 -8.28 2.78 10.65
CA ASP A 86 -7.25 3.16 11.63
C ASP A 86 -6.08 2.14 11.60
N PRO A 87 -4.82 2.61 11.51
CA PRO A 87 -3.67 1.73 11.55
C PRO A 87 -3.51 0.99 12.88
N VAL A 88 -4.09 1.43 13.99
CA VAL A 88 -3.98 0.78 15.30
C VAL A 88 -5.18 -0.11 15.60
N ARG A 89 -4.91 -1.39 15.92
CA ARG A 89 -5.94 -2.36 16.29
C ARG A 89 -5.79 -2.77 17.75
N ASP A 90 -6.84 -2.53 18.53
CA ASP A 90 -7.08 -3.29 19.77
C ASP A 90 -7.81 -4.61 19.46
N GLY A 91 -8.29 -5.32 20.47
CA GLY A 91 -8.95 -6.62 20.30
C GLY A 91 -10.16 -6.63 19.37
N ARG A 92 -10.74 -5.47 19.03
CA ARG A 92 -11.83 -5.37 18.04
C ARG A 92 -11.37 -5.48 16.59
N GLY A 93 -10.06 -5.35 16.34
CA GLY A 93 -9.49 -5.42 14.99
C GLY A 93 -9.51 -4.09 14.24
N TRP A 94 -9.70 -4.16 12.92
CA TRP A 94 -9.72 -2.98 12.05
C TRP A 94 -10.98 -2.15 12.30
N ALA A 95 -10.81 -0.85 12.48
CA ALA A 95 -11.89 0.06 12.86
C ALA A 95 -11.86 1.35 12.03
N PHE A 96 -13.03 1.95 11.86
CA PHE A 96 -13.22 3.23 11.19
C PHE A 96 -13.29 4.33 12.26
N ARG A 97 -12.16 5.03 12.44
CA ARG A 97 -12.00 6.14 13.39
C ARG A 97 -11.62 7.41 12.63
N GLU A 98 -11.84 8.57 13.24
CA GLU A 98 -11.35 9.84 12.69
C GLU A 98 -9.87 10.03 13.03
N GLY A 99 -9.06 10.38 12.03
CA GLY A 99 -7.65 10.71 12.23
C GLY A 99 -6.92 11.05 10.92
N ALA A 100 -5.62 11.36 11.02
CA ALA A 100 -4.83 11.69 9.83
C ALA A 100 -4.73 10.48 8.88
N GLY A 101 -5.14 10.65 7.62
CA GLY A 101 -5.06 9.63 6.57
C GLY A 101 -6.04 8.44 6.73
N HIS A 102 -6.98 8.48 7.67
CA HIS A 102 -8.05 7.49 7.81
C HIS A 102 -9.33 8.16 8.28
N GLY A 103 -10.46 7.48 8.18
CA GLY A 103 -11.72 8.12 8.51
C GLY A 103 -12.87 7.15 8.69
N PRO A 104 -14.06 7.68 9.02
CA PRO A 104 -15.26 6.89 9.11
C PRO A 104 -15.66 6.35 7.73
N ASP A 105 -16.25 5.16 7.74
CA ASP A 105 -16.82 4.58 6.54
C ASP A 105 -18.11 5.32 6.15
N ARG A 106 -18.06 6.03 5.02
CA ARG A 106 -19.21 6.78 4.47
C ARG A 106 -19.99 5.97 3.43
N VAL A 107 -19.56 4.75 3.11
CA VAL A 107 -20.14 3.88 2.09
C VAL A 107 -21.04 2.83 2.73
N GLY A 108 -20.48 2.01 3.61
CA GLY A 108 -21.21 0.98 4.33
C GLY A 108 -21.93 1.52 5.57
N GLY A 109 -21.33 2.53 6.21
CA GLY A 109 -21.73 3.06 7.51
C GLY A 109 -21.26 2.18 8.67
N PHE A 110 -20.11 1.52 8.56
CA PHE A 110 -19.60 0.62 9.58
C PHE A 110 -18.63 1.31 10.54
N ALA A 111 -18.63 0.90 11.81
CA ALA A 111 -17.64 1.32 12.81
C ALA A 111 -16.44 0.35 12.84
N LEU A 112 -16.66 -0.94 12.59
CA LEU A 112 -15.63 -1.98 12.56
C LEU A 112 -15.64 -2.72 11.23
N LEU A 113 -14.46 -3.14 10.75
CA LEU A 113 -14.39 -3.94 9.52
C LEU A 113 -15.09 -5.29 9.68
N SER A 114 -15.15 -5.84 10.90
CA SER A 114 -15.89 -7.08 11.20
C SER A 114 -17.38 -6.95 10.85
N GLU A 115 -17.96 -5.74 10.91
CA GLU A 115 -19.36 -5.51 10.55
C GLU A 115 -19.58 -5.61 9.03
N VAL A 116 -18.55 -5.32 8.21
CA VAL A 116 -18.58 -5.56 6.75
C VAL A 116 -18.70 -7.05 6.45
N TYR A 117 -17.97 -7.86 7.22
CA TYR A 117 -18.01 -9.33 7.13
C TYR A 117 -19.35 -9.88 7.62
N GLU A 118 -19.82 -9.43 8.79
CA GLU A 118 -21.13 -9.79 9.35
C GLU A 118 -22.28 -9.44 8.40
N ALA A 119 -22.21 -8.28 7.73
CA ALA A 119 -23.21 -7.87 6.74
C ALA A 119 -23.23 -8.77 5.49
N THR A 120 -22.12 -9.43 5.18
CA THR A 120 -22.00 -10.37 4.05
C THR A 120 -22.44 -11.77 4.45
N GLU A 121 -21.98 -12.23 5.62
CA GLU A 121 -22.23 -13.55 6.17
C GLU A 121 -22.48 -13.42 7.68
N PRO A 122 -23.75 -13.43 8.13
CA PRO A 122 -24.07 -13.29 9.55
C PRO A 122 -23.46 -14.42 10.39
N GLY A 123 -22.78 -14.07 11.47
CA GLY A 123 -22.02 -14.99 12.31
C GLY A 123 -20.65 -15.39 11.74
N TYR A 124 -20.09 -14.61 10.81
CA TYR A 124 -18.76 -14.90 10.23
C TYR A 124 -17.69 -15.05 11.33
N ASP A 125 -17.10 -16.24 11.41
CA ASP A 125 -16.09 -16.61 12.41
C ASP A 125 -14.66 -16.65 11.84
N GLY A 126 -14.51 -16.31 10.56
CA GLY A 126 -13.24 -16.35 9.85
C GLY A 126 -12.33 -15.12 10.03
N HIS A 127 -11.27 -15.06 9.22
CA HIS A 127 -10.27 -14.02 9.33
C HIS A 127 -10.71 -12.68 8.69
N VAL A 128 -10.99 -11.69 9.54
CA VAL A 128 -11.24 -10.29 9.13
C VAL A 128 -9.93 -9.61 8.75
N SER A 129 -9.78 -9.27 7.47
CA SER A 129 -8.54 -8.76 6.87
C SER A 129 -8.80 -7.58 5.94
N VAL A 130 -7.74 -6.84 5.62
CA VAL A 130 -7.70 -5.90 4.49
C VAL A 130 -6.70 -6.42 3.45
N PRO A 131 -6.90 -6.18 2.15
CA PRO A 131 -7.97 -5.42 1.52
C PRO A 131 -9.30 -6.18 1.48
N VAL A 132 -10.41 -5.45 1.46
CA VAL A 132 -11.74 -5.97 1.14
C VAL A 132 -12.29 -5.22 -0.06
N LEU A 133 -12.64 -5.95 -1.10
CA LEU A 133 -13.41 -5.45 -2.23
C LEU A 133 -14.90 -5.63 -1.93
N TRP A 134 -15.61 -4.52 -1.87
CA TRP A 134 -17.02 -4.43 -1.51
C TRP A 134 -17.86 -4.00 -2.70
N ASP A 135 -19.00 -4.66 -2.90
CA ASP A 135 -20.00 -4.26 -3.89
C ASP A 135 -21.06 -3.39 -3.23
N THR A 136 -21.10 -2.11 -3.60
CA THR A 136 -22.04 -1.15 -3.01
C THR A 136 -23.50 -1.40 -3.40
N ARG A 137 -23.75 -2.11 -4.52
CA ARG A 137 -25.11 -2.42 -4.97
C ARG A 137 -25.71 -3.58 -4.17
N THR A 138 -24.95 -4.67 -4.06
CA THR A 138 -25.40 -5.87 -3.33
C THR A 138 -25.09 -5.80 -1.84
N ARG A 139 -24.34 -4.79 -1.40
CA ARG A 139 -23.92 -4.56 -0.01
C ARG A 139 -23.30 -5.80 0.61
N ARG A 140 -22.34 -6.39 -0.09
CA ARG A 140 -21.60 -7.57 0.35
C ARG A 140 -20.16 -7.56 -0.16
N ILE A 141 -19.31 -8.34 0.49
CA ILE A 141 -17.94 -8.56 0.06
C ILE A 141 -17.94 -9.34 -1.26
N VAL A 142 -17.23 -8.79 -2.25
CA VAL A 142 -16.88 -9.51 -3.47
C VAL A 142 -15.70 -10.43 -3.19
N SER A 143 -14.62 -9.85 -2.66
CA SER A 143 -13.37 -10.57 -2.43
C SER A 143 -12.57 -9.97 -1.29
N ASN A 144 -11.93 -10.82 -0.51
CA ASN A 144 -10.77 -10.46 0.31
C ASN A 144 -9.50 -11.21 -0.14
N ASN A 145 -9.53 -11.79 -1.35
CA ASN A 145 -8.38 -12.44 -1.96
C ASN A 145 -7.47 -11.41 -2.64
N PHE A 146 -6.52 -10.86 -1.89
CA PHE A 146 -5.62 -9.83 -2.41
C PHE A 146 -4.90 -10.18 -3.74
N PRO A 147 -4.53 -11.44 -4.06
CA PRO A 147 -3.90 -11.76 -5.36
C PRO A 147 -4.85 -11.60 -6.55
N ASP A 148 -6.15 -11.90 -6.35
CA ASP A 148 -7.15 -11.80 -7.42
C ASP A 148 -7.58 -10.34 -7.61
N ILE A 149 -7.70 -9.58 -6.52
CA ILE A 149 -8.16 -8.19 -6.57
C ILE A 149 -7.24 -7.34 -7.47
N THR A 150 -5.92 -7.48 -7.38
CA THR A 150 -5.00 -6.71 -8.22
C THR A 150 -5.09 -7.10 -9.69
N VAL A 151 -5.23 -8.40 -10.00
CA VAL A 151 -5.41 -8.90 -11.36
C VAL A 151 -6.72 -8.39 -11.97
N ASP A 152 -7.80 -8.42 -11.19
CA ASP A 152 -9.11 -7.93 -11.62
C ASP A 152 -9.12 -6.43 -11.86
N LEU A 153 -8.51 -5.63 -10.96
CA LEU A 153 -8.36 -4.19 -11.15
C LEU A 153 -7.52 -3.85 -12.40
N ASN A 154 -6.49 -4.66 -12.71
CA ASN A 154 -5.69 -4.47 -13.92
C ASN A 154 -6.50 -4.70 -15.21
N ALA A 155 -7.39 -5.70 -15.24
CA ALA A 155 -8.00 -6.19 -16.47
C ALA A 155 -9.46 -5.77 -16.69
N ALA A 156 -10.26 -5.61 -15.64
CA ALA A 156 -11.72 -5.68 -15.77
C ALA A 156 -12.38 -4.39 -16.26
N PHE A 157 -11.78 -3.21 -16.02
CA PHE A 157 -12.43 -1.91 -16.23
C PHE A 157 -12.29 -1.33 -17.65
N GLY A 158 -11.61 -2.03 -18.56
CA GLY A 158 -11.59 -1.68 -19.99
C GLY A 158 -11.24 -0.21 -20.26
N ALA A 159 -12.17 0.53 -20.88
CA ALA A 159 -11.99 1.93 -21.25
C ALA A 159 -11.84 2.90 -20.06
N ASP A 160 -12.30 2.51 -18.86
CA ASP A 160 -12.13 3.30 -17.64
C ASP A 160 -10.73 3.11 -17.02
N ALA A 161 -9.93 2.17 -17.53
CA ALA A 161 -8.59 1.88 -17.05
C ALA A 161 -7.51 2.53 -17.93
N GLU A 162 -6.55 3.17 -17.29
CA GLU A 162 -5.37 3.78 -17.92
C GLU A 162 -4.10 2.97 -17.61
N GLY A 163 -2.95 3.46 -18.06
CA GLY A 163 -1.63 2.92 -17.66
C GLY A 163 -1.29 1.55 -18.26
N PRO A 164 -0.11 1.00 -17.89
CA PRO A 164 0.40 -0.23 -18.48
C PRO A 164 -0.48 -1.45 -18.14
N ASP A 165 -0.38 -2.50 -18.97
CA ASP A 165 -0.83 -3.83 -18.57
C ASP A 165 0.19 -4.42 -17.60
N LEU A 166 -0.21 -4.64 -16.35
CA LEU A 166 0.67 -5.16 -15.30
C LEU A 166 0.82 -6.69 -15.37
N TYR A 167 0.00 -7.37 -16.16
CA TYR A 167 -0.01 -8.83 -16.26
C TYR A 167 -0.18 -9.34 -17.70
N PRO A 168 0.69 -8.87 -18.63
CA PRO A 168 0.57 -9.17 -20.05
C PRO A 168 0.85 -10.64 -20.32
N GLU A 169 0.09 -11.23 -21.25
CA GLU A 169 0.07 -12.66 -21.53
C GLU A 169 1.49 -13.25 -21.75
N ALA A 170 2.34 -12.55 -22.49
CA ALA A 170 3.70 -12.98 -22.81
C ALA A 170 4.62 -13.09 -21.59
N LEU A 171 4.36 -12.32 -20.52
CA LEU A 171 5.20 -12.31 -19.31
C LEU A 171 4.59 -13.11 -18.15
N ARG A 172 3.35 -13.61 -18.27
CA ARG A 172 2.67 -14.32 -17.17
C ARG A 172 3.48 -15.45 -16.56
N PRO A 173 4.15 -16.34 -17.33
CA PRO A 173 4.94 -17.41 -16.74
C PRO A 173 6.08 -16.90 -15.84
N GLU A 174 6.82 -15.88 -16.31
CA GLU A 174 7.93 -15.28 -15.54
C GLU A 174 7.41 -14.50 -14.32
N ILE A 175 6.30 -13.77 -14.48
CA ILE A 175 5.65 -13.05 -13.38
C ILE A 175 5.16 -14.02 -12.31
N ASP A 176 4.53 -15.13 -12.69
CA ASP A 176 4.02 -16.14 -11.76
C ASP A 176 5.13 -16.82 -10.97
N GLU A 177 6.23 -17.19 -11.65
CA GLU A 177 7.40 -17.79 -11.00
C GLU A 177 8.03 -16.83 -9.98
N LEU A 178 8.28 -15.57 -10.39
CA LEU A 178 8.80 -14.53 -9.51
C LEU A 178 7.85 -14.26 -8.33
N ASN A 179 6.55 -14.17 -8.59
CA ASN A 179 5.56 -13.92 -7.56
C ASN A 179 5.49 -15.04 -6.54
N ALA A 180 5.58 -16.29 -6.97
CA ALA A 180 5.60 -17.44 -6.07
C ALA A 180 6.83 -17.41 -5.16
N LEU A 181 8.02 -17.13 -5.73
CA LEU A 181 9.27 -16.98 -4.99
C LEU A 181 9.19 -15.81 -3.99
N VAL A 182 8.93 -14.60 -4.50
CA VAL A 182 8.85 -13.36 -3.72
C VAL A 182 7.79 -13.48 -2.63
N TYR A 183 6.63 -14.07 -2.89
CA TYR A 183 5.63 -14.31 -1.85
C TYR A 183 6.18 -15.20 -0.74
N ARG A 184 6.75 -16.36 -1.10
CA ARG A 184 7.16 -17.39 -0.13
C ARG A 184 8.31 -16.93 0.77
N THR A 185 9.31 -16.29 0.19
CA THR A 185 10.61 -16.01 0.85
C THR A 185 10.81 -14.55 1.20
N VAL A 186 10.10 -13.61 0.56
CA VAL A 186 10.25 -12.17 0.84
C VAL A 186 9.01 -11.61 1.52
N ASN A 187 7.86 -11.54 0.82
CA ASN A 187 6.66 -10.90 1.36
C ASN A 187 6.13 -11.62 2.60
N ASN A 188 6.08 -12.95 2.58
CA ASN A 188 5.73 -13.75 3.74
C ASN A 188 6.98 -14.11 4.58
N GLY A 189 8.18 -14.08 4.00
CA GLY A 189 9.43 -14.40 4.70
C GLY A 189 9.70 -13.47 5.88
N VAL A 190 9.49 -12.16 5.71
CA VAL A 190 9.63 -11.20 6.83
C VAL A 190 8.66 -11.50 7.98
N TYR A 191 7.44 -11.97 7.69
CA TYR A 191 6.49 -12.39 8.73
C TYR A 191 6.93 -13.70 9.40
N LYS A 192 7.48 -14.66 8.64
CA LYS A 192 8.05 -15.89 9.19
C LYS A 192 9.22 -15.58 10.13
N CYS A 193 10.05 -14.59 9.82
CA CYS A 193 11.10 -14.11 10.72
C CYS A 193 10.50 -13.52 12.00
N GLY A 194 9.60 -12.55 11.85
CA GLY A 194 9.05 -11.81 12.99
C GLY A 194 8.21 -12.65 13.95
N PHE A 195 7.48 -13.64 13.43
CA PHE A 195 6.58 -14.50 14.20
C PHE A 195 7.11 -15.93 14.39
N ALA A 196 8.41 -16.17 14.18
CA ALA A 196 9.01 -17.47 14.41
C ALA A 196 8.83 -17.92 15.87
N PRO A 197 8.34 -19.15 16.13
CA PRO A 197 8.16 -19.65 17.49
C PRO A 197 9.47 -20.17 18.12
N THR A 198 10.49 -20.48 17.31
CA THR A 198 11.80 -20.97 17.76
C THR A 198 12.95 -20.32 17.00
N GLN A 199 14.16 -20.44 17.54
CA GLN A 199 15.38 -19.93 16.91
C GLN A 199 15.63 -20.59 15.55
N GLU A 200 15.42 -21.90 15.45
CA GLU A 200 15.63 -22.67 14.21
C GLU A 200 14.66 -22.23 13.10
N ALA A 201 13.39 -21.98 13.46
CA ALA A 201 12.40 -21.48 12.51
C ALA A 201 12.73 -20.06 12.03
N TYR A 202 13.28 -19.22 12.92
CA TYR A 202 13.78 -17.90 12.57
C TYR A 202 15.01 -17.99 11.64
N ASP A 203 16.00 -18.83 11.99
CA ASP A 203 17.24 -19.00 11.23
C ASP A 203 16.97 -19.49 9.80
N GLU A 204 16.04 -20.44 9.62
CA GLU A 204 15.59 -20.89 8.30
C GLU A 204 14.92 -19.74 7.51
N ALA A 205 13.98 -19.03 8.15
CA ALA A 205 13.24 -17.96 7.49
C ALA A 205 14.12 -16.78 7.06
N VAL A 206 15.07 -16.38 7.93
CA VAL A 206 15.96 -15.25 7.64
C VAL A 206 17.00 -15.64 6.58
N ALA A 207 17.49 -16.88 6.57
CA ALA A 207 18.37 -17.39 5.52
C ALA A 207 17.69 -17.37 4.14
N ASP A 208 16.47 -17.91 4.04
CA ASP A 208 15.68 -17.91 2.79
C ASP A 208 15.39 -16.50 2.27
N LEU A 209 15.05 -15.59 3.19
CA LEU A 209 14.78 -14.19 2.88
C LEU A 209 15.99 -13.53 2.24
N PHE A 210 17.14 -13.57 2.90
CA PHE A 210 18.33 -12.88 2.41
C PHE A 210 18.95 -13.56 1.19
N ALA A 211 18.87 -14.88 1.06
CA ALA A 211 19.23 -15.57 -0.19
C ALA A 211 18.39 -15.08 -1.37
N THR A 212 17.10 -14.82 -1.15
CA THR A 212 16.24 -14.27 -2.21
C THR A 212 16.52 -12.79 -2.48
N LEU A 213 16.78 -11.98 -1.45
CA LEU A 213 17.17 -10.57 -1.64
C LEU A 213 18.47 -10.46 -2.45
N ASP A 214 19.45 -11.33 -2.20
CA ASP A 214 20.71 -11.37 -2.96
C ASP A 214 20.46 -11.76 -4.43
N LEU A 215 19.59 -12.75 -4.69
CA LEU A 215 19.19 -13.11 -6.05
C LEU A 215 18.51 -11.94 -6.78
N LEU A 216 17.64 -11.19 -6.09
CA LEU A 216 16.95 -10.05 -6.68
C LEU A 216 17.89 -8.86 -6.91
N GLU A 217 18.86 -8.65 -6.01
CA GLU A 217 19.92 -7.66 -6.17
C GLU A 217 20.73 -7.91 -7.46
N ASP A 218 21.17 -9.16 -7.67
CA ASP A 218 21.91 -9.55 -8.87
C ASP A 218 21.05 -9.41 -10.13
N ARG A 219 19.77 -9.80 -10.05
CA ARG A 219 18.83 -9.68 -11.17
C ARG A 219 18.61 -8.23 -11.59
N LEU A 220 18.52 -7.31 -10.62
CA LEU A 220 18.28 -5.89 -10.84
C LEU A 220 19.54 -5.09 -11.22
N ALA A 221 20.71 -5.73 -11.26
CA ALA A 221 21.96 -5.13 -11.74
C ALA A 221 21.92 -4.86 -13.26
N GLY A 222 21.25 -5.72 -14.02
CA GLY A 222 21.17 -5.64 -15.50
C GLY A 222 19.78 -5.36 -16.05
N ARG A 223 18.79 -5.11 -15.19
CA ARG A 223 17.38 -4.89 -15.58
C ARG A 223 16.82 -3.74 -14.78
N ARG A 224 15.98 -2.89 -15.38
CA ARG A 224 15.31 -1.79 -14.67
C ARG A 224 14.27 -2.31 -13.67
N TYR A 225 13.42 -3.24 -14.09
CA TYR A 225 12.38 -3.90 -13.30
C TYR A 225 12.52 -5.42 -13.32
N LEU A 226 11.69 -6.12 -12.54
CA LEU A 226 11.84 -7.56 -12.34
C LEU A 226 11.70 -8.38 -13.62
N THR A 227 10.93 -7.93 -14.61
CA THR A 227 10.69 -8.63 -15.88
C THR A 227 11.15 -7.84 -17.11
N GLY A 228 12.06 -6.87 -16.94
CA GLY A 228 12.60 -6.05 -18.03
C GLY A 228 12.41 -4.56 -17.79
N ASP A 229 11.92 -3.83 -18.78
CA ASP A 229 11.86 -2.36 -18.78
C ASP A 229 10.49 -1.77 -18.43
N ALA A 230 9.46 -2.62 -18.26
CA ALA A 230 8.12 -2.21 -17.84
C ALA A 230 7.80 -2.69 -16.42
N ILE A 231 7.03 -1.88 -15.69
CA ILE A 231 6.47 -2.24 -14.39
C ILE A 231 5.42 -3.32 -14.58
N THR A 232 5.48 -4.37 -13.77
CA THR A 232 4.50 -5.46 -13.75
C THR A 232 3.94 -5.68 -12.35
N GLU A 233 2.97 -6.59 -12.25
CA GLU A 233 2.42 -7.07 -10.97
C GLU A 233 3.52 -7.60 -10.03
N ALA A 234 4.61 -8.17 -10.56
CA ALA A 234 5.74 -8.61 -9.76
C ALA A 234 6.41 -7.45 -9.01
N ASP A 235 6.55 -6.31 -9.68
CA ASP A 235 7.17 -5.13 -9.09
C ASP A 235 6.33 -4.53 -7.97
N VAL A 236 5.01 -4.42 -8.20
CA VAL A 236 4.05 -4.00 -7.18
C VAL A 236 4.13 -4.90 -5.94
N ARG A 237 4.22 -6.22 -6.15
CA ARG A 237 4.25 -7.20 -5.05
C ARG A 237 5.55 -7.16 -4.24
N LEU A 238 6.69 -6.96 -4.89
CA LEU A 238 7.98 -6.82 -4.21
C LEU A 238 8.08 -5.48 -3.47
N TRP A 239 7.74 -4.38 -4.15
CA TRP A 239 7.97 -3.03 -3.66
C TRP A 239 7.30 -2.74 -2.32
N VAL A 240 6.05 -3.19 -2.12
CA VAL A 240 5.34 -2.97 -0.84
C VAL A 240 6.07 -3.59 0.36
N THR A 241 6.88 -4.62 0.15
CA THR A 241 7.74 -5.19 1.19
C THR A 241 9.01 -4.37 1.37
N LEU A 242 9.69 -3.97 0.28
CA LEU A 242 10.90 -3.15 0.35
C LEU A 242 10.65 -1.81 1.04
N ALA A 243 9.54 -1.13 0.71
CA ALA A 243 9.15 0.16 1.29
C ALA A 243 8.89 0.11 2.81
N ARG A 244 8.68 -1.08 3.38
CA ARG A 244 8.48 -1.30 4.84
C ARG A 244 9.71 -1.87 5.52
N PHE A 245 10.71 -2.29 4.76
CA PHE A 245 11.76 -3.16 5.26
C PHE A 245 12.60 -2.48 6.34
N ASP A 246 13.17 -1.33 6.03
CA ASP A 246 14.07 -0.63 6.95
C ASP A 246 13.31 -0.02 8.13
N ALA A 247 12.12 0.54 7.86
CA ALA A 247 11.30 1.22 8.86
C ALA A 247 10.61 0.27 9.86
N VAL A 248 10.47 -1.02 9.49
CA VAL A 248 9.77 -2.01 10.32
C VAL A 248 10.54 -3.33 10.38
N TYR A 249 10.73 -4.02 9.26
CA TYR A 249 11.12 -5.43 9.26
C TYR A 249 12.53 -5.68 9.81
N VAL A 250 13.47 -4.77 9.58
CA VAL A 250 14.84 -4.84 10.15
C VAL A 250 14.79 -4.91 11.67
N GLY A 251 14.07 -3.99 12.31
CA GLY A 251 13.98 -3.94 13.78
C GLY A 251 12.90 -4.88 14.33
N HIS A 252 11.65 -4.63 13.96
CA HIS A 252 10.47 -5.28 14.53
C HIS A 252 10.42 -6.78 14.27
N PHE A 253 10.78 -7.19 13.05
CA PHE A 253 10.80 -8.61 12.65
C PHE A 253 12.19 -9.23 12.67
N LYS A 254 13.20 -8.49 13.12
CA LYS A 254 14.61 -8.93 13.19
C LYS A 254 15.18 -9.38 11.85
N ALA A 255 14.62 -8.95 10.71
CA ALA A 255 15.17 -9.24 9.38
C ALA A 255 16.39 -8.34 9.11
N ASN A 256 17.50 -8.58 9.83
CA ASN A 256 18.52 -7.57 10.07
C ASN A 256 19.94 -7.92 9.58
N LEU A 257 20.10 -8.89 8.66
CA LEU A 257 21.43 -9.15 8.08
C LEU A 257 21.95 -7.95 7.29
N ARG A 258 21.07 -7.27 6.52
CA ARG A 258 21.31 -6.02 5.80
C ARG A 258 20.02 -5.22 5.70
N ARG A 259 20.12 -3.90 5.58
CA ARG A 259 18.98 -3.02 5.24
C ARG A 259 18.83 -2.92 3.74
N ILE A 260 17.66 -2.53 3.23
CA ILE A 260 17.48 -2.29 1.79
C ILE A 260 18.38 -1.17 1.30
N VAL A 261 18.59 -0.10 2.09
CA VAL A 261 19.55 0.96 1.74
C VAL A 261 20.99 0.48 1.56
N ASP A 262 21.34 -0.71 2.06
CA ASP A 262 22.67 -1.31 1.92
C ASP A 262 22.79 -2.17 0.63
N TYR A 263 21.70 -2.32 -0.13
CA TYR A 263 21.64 -3.00 -1.42
C TYR A 263 21.57 -1.98 -2.57
N PRO A 264 22.65 -1.76 -3.36
CA PRO A 264 22.65 -0.74 -4.40
C PRO A 264 21.52 -0.85 -5.42
N ASN A 265 21.29 -2.03 -5.99
CA ASN A 265 20.26 -2.20 -7.03
C ASN A 265 18.85 -2.22 -6.45
N LEU A 266 18.61 -2.95 -5.34
CA LEU A 266 17.31 -2.95 -4.68
C LEU A 266 16.92 -1.57 -4.14
N TRP A 267 17.88 -0.81 -3.60
CA TRP A 267 17.61 0.55 -3.13
C TRP A 267 17.35 1.52 -4.27
N GLY A 268 18.15 1.46 -5.33
CA GLY A 268 17.88 2.19 -6.57
C GLY A 268 16.49 1.84 -7.11
N TYR A 269 16.14 0.55 -7.18
CA TYR A 269 14.87 0.04 -7.68
C TYR A 269 13.68 0.53 -6.84
N THR A 270 13.83 0.49 -5.52
CA THR A 270 12.80 0.95 -4.58
C THR A 270 12.51 2.44 -4.77
N ARG A 271 13.55 3.25 -4.98
CA ARG A 271 13.45 4.70 -5.23
C ARG A 271 12.92 5.02 -6.64
N ASP A 272 13.33 4.27 -7.66
CA ASP A 272 12.79 4.38 -9.03
C ASP A 272 11.27 4.19 -9.00
N LEU A 273 10.80 3.11 -8.36
CA LEU A 273 9.36 2.88 -8.20
C LEU A 273 8.69 3.94 -7.31
N TYR A 274 9.32 4.39 -6.22
CA TYR A 274 8.78 5.47 -5.38
C TYR A 274 8.57 6.77 -6.15
N SER A 275 9.42 7.07 -7.14
CA SER A 275 9.28 8.26 -8.01
C SER A 275 8.03 8.23 -8.90
N VAL A 276 7.43 7.06 -9.10
CA VAL A 276 6.14 6.92 -9.79
C VAL A 276 5.02 7.29 -8.81
N PRO A 277 4.17 8.30 -9.11
CA PRO A 277 3.16 8.80 -8.16
C PRO A 277 2.27 7.72 -7.55
N ALA A 278 1.87 6.71 -8.34
CA ALA A 278 1.05 5.60 -7.86
C ALA A 278 1.65 4.80 -6.69
N PHE A 279 2.98 4.79 -6.55
CA PHE A 279 3.71 4.14 -5.45
C PHE A 279 4.02 5.15 -4.34
N GLY A 280 4.61 6.29 -4.68
CA GLY A 280 5.05 7.29 -3.70
C GLY A 280 3.89 7.90 -2.90
N ASP A 281 2.82 8.31 -3.59
CA ASP A 281 1.68 8.99 -2.98
C ASP A 281 0.80 8.05 -2.15
N THR A 282 0.96 6.74 -2.32
CA THR A 282 0.23 5.72 -1.55
C THR A 282 1.00 5.24 -0.31
N LEU A 283 2.27 5.66 -0.13
CA LEU A 283 3.11 5.29 1.01
C LEU A 283 2.89 6.20 2.23
N ASP A 284 2.26 5.65 3.28
CA ASP A 284 2.17 6.31 4.58
C ASP A 284 3.05 5.60 5.63
N LEU A 285 4.26 6.12 5.85
CA LEU A 285 5.22 5.58 6.83
C LEU A 285 4.76 5.77 8.29
N ASP A 286 3.87 6.72 8.58
CA ASP A 286 3.33 6.89 9.91
C ASP A 286 2.32 5.78 10.23
N HIS A 287 1.37 5.52 9.33
CA HIS A 287 0.43 4.40 9.44
C HIS A 287 1.15 3.07 9.56
N ILE A 288 2.13 2.84 8.68
CA ILE A 288 2.97 1.64 8.71
C ILE A 288 3.61 1.47 10.10
N ARG A 289 4.37 2.45 10.59
CA ARG A 289 5.10 2.29 11.85
C ARG A 289 4.16 2.16 13.03
N ARG A 290 3.13 3.00 13.15
CA ARG A 290 2.13 2.89 14.22
C ARG A 290 1.52 1.50 14.23
N HIS A 291 1.04 1.01 13.08
CA HIS A 291 0.44 -0.30 13.00
C HIS A 291 1.35 -1.42 13.53
N TYR A 292 2.56 -1.56 12.98
CA TYR A 292 3.41 -2.69 13.32
C TYR A 292 3.89 -2.64 14.77
N TYR A 293 4.29 -1.46 15.25
CA TYR A 293 4.87 -1.33 16.59
C TYR A 293 3.82 -1.29 17.71
N THR A 294 2.57 -0.88 17.46
CA THR A 294 1.54 -0.84 18.51
C THR A 294 0.60 -2.05 18.52
N THR A 295 0.46 -2.74 17.39
CA THR A 295 -0.55 -3.82 17.22
C THR A 295 0.01 -5.23 17.40
N HIS A 296 1.33 -5.37 17.58
CA HIS A 296 2.00 -6.66 17.82
C HIS A 296 2.62 -6.71 19.22
N PRO A 297 1.81 -6.76 20.29
CA PRO A 297 2.28 -6.74 21.68
C PRO A 297 3.21 -7.92 22.01
N GLY A 298 3.04 -9.06 21.34
CA GLY A 298 3.95 -10.22 21.51
C GLY A 298 5.39 -9.95 21.05
N LEU A 299 5.58 -8.99 20.14
CA LEU A 299 6.90 -8.57 19.65
C LEU A 299 7.39 -7.27 20.30
N ASN A 300 6.46 -6.34 20.57
CA ASN A 300 6.75 -5.05 21.19
C ASN A 300 5.74 -4.75 22.32
N PRO A 301 5.92 -5.33 23.52
CA PRO A 301 4.95 -5.19 24.62
C PRO A 301 4.75 -3.74 25.09
N ARG A 302 5.78 -2.91 24.94
CA ARG A 302 5.75 -1.49 25.34
C ARG A 302 5.09 -0.59 24.30
N ARG A 303 4.79 -1.10 23.10
CA ARG A 303 4.19 -0.35 21.98
C ARG A 303 4.93 0.93 21.59
N ILE A 304 6.22 1.01 21.90
CA ILE A 304 7.05 2.15 21.54
C ILE A 304 7.31 2.10 20.03
N VAL A 305 7.01 3.20 19.35
CA VAL A 305 7.27 3.36 17.91
C VAL A 305 8.66 3.99 17.73
N PRO A 306 9.59 3.34 17.01
CA PRO A 306 10.90 3.92 16.74
C PRO A 306 10.81 5.20 15.90
N VAL A 307 11.69 6.15 16.20
CA VAL A 307 11.80 7.41 15.44
C VAL A 307 12.37 7.21 14.04
N GLY A 308 13.18 6.18 13.83
CA GLY A 308 13.79 5.83 12.54
C GLY A 308 14.09 4.33 12.42
N PRO A 309 14.80 3.91 11.35
CA PRO A 309 15.38 4.74 10.29
C PRO A 309 14.32 5.41 9.41
N LEU A 310 14.70 6.52 8.77
CA LEU A 310 13.88 7.26 7.79
C LEU A 310 14.62 7.21 6.44
N PRO A 311 14.41 6.17 5.62
CA PRO A 311 15.05 6.09 4.31
C PRO A 311 14.64 7.27 3.42
N ASP A 312 15.61 7.88 2.74
CA ASP A 312 15.36 8.97 1.79
C ASP A 312 14.91 8.41 0.44
N PHE A 313 13.61 8.11 0.34
CA PHE A 313 13.02 7.59 -0.89
C PHE A 313 13.08 8.58 -2.08
N GLY A 314 13.21 9.87 -1.81
CA GLY A 314 13.24 10.93 -2.84
C GLY A 314 14.62 11.16 -3.46
N ALA A 315 15.68 10.54 -2.93
CA ALA A 315 17.02 10.69 -3.46
C ALA A 315 17.14 10.12 -4.90
N PRO A 316 17.98 10.72 -5.77
CA PRO A 316 18.21 10.23 -7.14
C PRO A 316 18.61 8.76 -7.19
N HIS A 317 17.97 7.97 -8.06
CA HIS A 317 18.11 6.51 -8.10
C HIS A 317 19.05 5.97 -9.19
N GLU A 318 19.47 6.78 -10.15
CA GLU A 318 20.42 6.43 -11.24
C GLU A 318 19.99 5.25 -12.14
N ARG A 319 18.73 4.82 -12.09
CA ARG A 319 18.19 3.72 -12.93
C ARG A 319 17.60 4.17 -14.28
N GLY A 320 17.62 5.47 -14.57
CA GLY A 320 17.05 6.10 -15.78
C GLY A 320 17.88 5.96 -17.06
N GLY A 321 18.58 4.85 -17.26
CA GLY A 321 19.46 4.62 -18.42
C GLY A 321 18.75 3.93 -19.59
N GLY A 322 18.19 4.73 -20.51
CA GLY A 322 17.78 4.30 -21.86
C GLY A 322 16.27 4.16 -22.07
N GLY A 323 15.54 5.27 -22.24
CA GLY A 323 14.13 5.16 -22.63
C GLY A 323 13.38 6.46 -22.81
N ASP A 324 13.51 7.42 -21.89
CA ASP A 324 12.61 8.59 -21.89
C ASP A 324 13.37 9.90 -21.78
N ALA A 325 14.05 10.24 -22.88
CA ALA A 325 14.32 11.61 -23.27
C ALA A 325 13.63 11.86 -24.62
N HIS A 326 12.31 11.68 -24.67
CA HIS A 326 11.50 12.39 -25.67
C HIS A 326 10.99 13.70 -25.05
N GLU A 327 11.91 14.64 -24.99
CA GLU A 327 11.60 16.06 -25.08
C GLU A 327 10.76 16.25 -26.35
N GLN A 328 9.44 16.32 -26.24
CA GLN A 328 8.63 16.95 -27.29
C GLN A 328 8.75 18.47 -27.12
N ARG A 329 9.94 19.00 -27.42
CA ARG A 329 10.05 20.38 -27.88
C ARG A 329 9.68 20.40 -29.35
N GLY A 330 8.46 20.82 -29.64
CA GLY A 330 8.07 21.24 -30.98
C GLY A 330 8.72 22.59 -31.29
N GLU A 331 9.81 22.56 -32.07
CA GLU A 331 10.12 23.63 -33.03
C GLU A 331 9.18 23.42 -34.23
N GLY A 332 8.50 24.38 -34.84
CA GLY A 332 8.32 25.82 -34.67
C GLY A 332 7.47 26.27 -35.87
N THR A 333 6.71 27.36 -35.75
CA THR A 333 6.43 28.18 -36.93
C THR A 333 6.51 29.64 -36.54
N ASP A 334 7.53 30.27 -37.13
CA ASP A 334 7.76 31.69 -37.23
C ASP A 334 6.66 32.33 -38.09
N ALA A 335 5.98 33.36 -37.56
CA ALA A 335 5.27 34.36 -38.33
C ALA A 335 4.90 35.58 -37.48
N GLY A 336 5.55 36.70 -37.76
CA GLY A 336 4.83 37.97 -37.89
C GLY A 336 4.94 38.97 -36.75
N GLU A 337 5.99 39.78 -36.80
CA GLU A 337 6.08 41.09 -36.16
C GLU A 337 5.16 42.11 -36.88
N GLN A 338 4.31 42.87 -36.16
CA GLN A 338 4.18 44.34 -36.23
C GLN A 338 2.86 44.94 -35.67
N ARG A 339 3.05 46.02 -34.86
CA ARG A 339 2.20 47.21 -34.55
C ARG A 339 1.00 46.97 -33.60
N GLY A 340 0.67 47.80 -32.61
CA GLY A 340 1.11 49.14 -32.16
C GLY A 340 -0.06 49.86 -31.46
N GLY A 341 0.19 50.55 -30.33
CA GLY A 341 -0.67 51.55 -29.64
C GLY A 341 -1.89 50.98 -28.89
N ASP A 342 -2.39 51.50 -27.77
CA ASP A 342 -2.13 52.67 -26.90
C ASP A 342 -2.89 52.33 -25.58
N ALA A 343 -2.27 52.49 -24.40
CA ALA A 343 -2.41 53.60 -23.45
C ALA A 343 -3.70 53.63 -22.59
N ASP A 344 -3.44 53.99 -21.32
CA ASP A 344 -4.34 54.41 -20.23
C ASP A 344 -5.20 53.33 -19.54
N GLY A 345 -5.19 53.16 -18.22
CA GLY A 345 -4.61 53.91 -17.11
C GLY A 345 -5.44 53.65 -15.85
N HIS A 346 -4.83 53.26 -14.72
CA HIS A 346 -5.06 53.91 -13.43
C HIS A 346 -4.13 53.41 -12.31
N ALA A 347 -3.29 54.36 -11.88
CA ALA A 347 -2.68 54.58 -10.57
C ALA A 347 -3.45 53.99 -9.36
N GLN A 348 -2.79 53.18 -8.54
CA GLN A 348 -2.11 53.52 -7.27
C GLN A 348 -3.01 53.82 -6.06
N ARG A 349 -2.73 53.07 -4.98
CA ARG A 349 -2.43 53.47 -3.58
C ARG A 349 -2.21 52.14 -2.82
N GLY A 350 -1.12 51.85 -2.11
CA GLY A 350 -0.11 52.68 -1.47
C GLY A 350 -0.37 52.75 0.05
N GLY A 351 0.57 52.23 0.84
CA GLY A 351 0.69 52.42 2.30
C GLY A 351 0.63 51.11 3.10
N GLU A 352 1.75 50.45 3.41
CA GLU A 352 2.72 50.70 4.52
C GLU A 352 2.27 50.25 5.92
N ALA A 353 3.08 49.32 6.44
CA ALA A 353 3.50 49.03 7.81
C ALA A 353 2.91 49.83 8.99
N ASP A 354 2.62 49.12 10.09
CA ASP A 354 3.41 49.31 11.32
C ASP A 354 3.25 48.18 12.35
N GLU A 355 4.33 48.00 13.11
CA GLU A 355 4.55 47.10 14.24
C GLU A 355 3.56 47.33 15.41
N HIS A 356 3.26 46.30 16.21
CA HIS A 356 3.34 46.41 17.68
C HIS A 356 3.43 45.05 18.39
N SER A 357 4.22 45.10 19.47
CA SER A 357 4.67 44.04 20.36
C SER A 357 3.76 43.89 21.59
N GLN A 358 3.99 42.82 22.37
CA GLN A 358 3.58 42.56 23.78
C GLN A 358 2.11 42.16 24.01
N SER A 359 1.69 41.34 24.99
CA SER A 359 2.26 40.37 25.93
C SER A 359 1.09 39.82 26.76
N ALA A 360 1.19 38.57 27.25
CA ALA A 360 0.54 38.00 28.45
C ALA A 360 -1.00 38.02 28.58
N THR A 361 -1.63 36.84 28.68
CA THR A 361 -1.99 36.17 29.95
C THR A 361 -2.28 34.70 29.66
#